data_AF-A0A7S4VKJ9-F1
#
_entry.id   AF-A0A7S4VKJ9-F1
#
_cell.length_a   1.000
_cell.length_b   1.000
_cell.length_c   1.000
_cell.angle_alpha   90.00
_cell.angle_beta   90.00
_cell.angle_gamma   90.00
#
_symmetry.space_group_name_H-M   'P 1'
#
loop_
_entity.id
_entity.type
_entity.pdbx_description
1 polymer ?
#
loop_
_entity_poly.entity_id
_entity_poly.type
_entity_poly.pdbx_seq_one_letter_code
_entity_poly.pdbx_strand_id
1 'polypeptide(L)'
;SSSPTLSCDNDSALFQLSLTTDNYGKEDTSWSLVHSNSKTVFDVEVGTLESDTIYRYEKCLPKNSCFLFTILDSYGDGICCDNSKGSYSITYDGSEAASGGDF
;
A
#
# COMPACT_ATOMS: atom_id res chain seq x y z
N SER A 1 -8.50 24.35 8.49
CA SER A 1 -7.24 23.77 8.98
C SER A 1 -6.73 22.85 7.90
N SER A 2 -5.81 23.30 7.05
CA SER A 2 -5.23 22.46 6.00
C SER A 2 -4.13 21.62 6.62
N SER A 3 -4.34 20.30 6.70
CA SER A 3 -3.25 19.37 7.03
C SER A 3 -2.06 19.63 6.10
N PRO A 4 -0.82 19.55 6.58
CA PRO A 4 0.34 19.65 5.72
C PRO A 4 0.30 18.49 4.73
N THR A 5 0.02 18.80 3.47
CA THR A 5 0.15 17.84 2.37
C THR A 5 1.63 17.68 2.06
N LEU A 6 2.13 16.44 2.09
CA LEU A 6 3.48 16.14 1.63
C LEU A 6 3.60 16.60 0.17
N SER A 7 4.45 17.59 -0.08
CA SER A 7 4.76 18.07 -1.42
C SER A 7 6.08 17.47 -1.87
N CYS A 8 6.08 16.85 -3.05
CA CYS A 8 7.28 16.27 -3.64
C CYS A 8 8.03 17.30 -4.51
N ASP A 9 9.35 17.13 -4.64
CA ASP A 9 10.17 17.95 -5.52
C ASP A 9 9.85 17.68 -6.99
N ASN A 10 10.27 18.57 -7.90
CA ASN A 10 9.94 18.51 -9.33
C ASN A 10 10.26 17.16 -10.01
N ASP A 11 11.28 16.45 -9.55
CA ASP A 11 11.73 15.16 -10.11
C ASP A 11 11.09 13.94 -9.45
N SER A 12 10.14 14.15 -8.52
CA SER A 12 9.45 13.09 -7.80
C SER A 12 7.95 13.33 -7.73
N ALA A 13 7.17 12.26 -7.66
CA ALA A 13 5.71 12.32 -7.53
C ALA A 13 5.28 11.58 -6.26
N LEU A 14 4.16 12.02 -5.69
CA LEU A 14 3.65 11.49 -4.44
C LEU A 14 2.97 10.15 -4.68
N PHE A 15 3.56 9.08 -4.15
CA PHE A 15 2.88 7.80 -3.95
C PHE A 15 2.13 7.84 -2.62
N GLN A 16 0.88 7.37 -2.63
CA GLN A 16 0.10 7.16 -1.42
C GLN A 16 -0.56 5.79 -1.49
N LEU A 17 -0.46 5.03 -0.40
CA LEU A 17 -1.18 3.78 -0.19
C LEU A 17 -2.11 3.96 1.01
N SER A 18 -3.39 3.69 0.81
CA SER A 18 -4.36 3.45 1.89
C SER A 18 -4.65 1.96 1.91
N LEU A 19 -4.31 1.30 3.02
CA LEU A 19 -4.54 -0.13 3.24
C LEU A 19 -5.46 -0.28 4.44
N THR A 20 -6.62 -0.90 4.24
CA THR A 20 -7.47 -1.41 5.30
C THR A 20 -7.19 -2.89 5.42
N THR A 21 -6.72 -3.35 6.57
CA THR A 21 -6.57 -4.78 6.84
C THR A 21 -7.91 -5.39 7.19
N ASP A 22 -7.98 -6.69 7.01
CA ASP A 22 -9.13 -7.53 7.31
C ASP A 22 -8.98 -8.12 8.73
N ASN A 23 -9.81 -9.08 9.13
CA ASN A 23 -9.76 -9.62 10.49
C ASN A 23 -8.56 -10.57 10.76
N TYR A 24 -7.79 -10.92 9.72
CA TYR A 24 -6.57 -11.73 9.77
C TYR A 24 -5.31 -10.97 9.33
N GLY A 25 -5.44 -9.67 9.04
CA GLY A 25 -4.35 -8.89 8.48
C GLY A 25 -3.06 -8.83 9.31
N LYS A 26 -3.11 -9.18 10.61
CA LYS A 26 -1.90 -9.35 11.41
C LYS A 26 -1.17 -10.65 11.09
N GLU A 27 -1.91 -11.71 10.84
CA GLU A 27 -1.42 -13.07 10.67
C GLU A 27 -1.04 -13.40 9.23
N ASP A 28 -1.61 -12.71 8.22
CA ASP A 28 -1.44 -13.08 6.82
C ASP A 28 -0.99 -11.94 5.88
N THR A 29 -1.30 -10.69 6.22
CA THR A 29 -1.17 -9.59 5.26
C THR A 29 0.21 -8.99 5.36
N SER A 30 0.90 -8.97 4.23
CA SER A 30 2.17 -8.28 4.04
C SER A 30 2.18 -7.56 2.71
N TRP A 31 3.03 -6.55 2.59
CA TRP A 31 3.18 -5.85 1.32
C TRP A 31 4.56 -5.23 1.18
N SER A 32 4.98 -5.03 -0.06
CA SER A 32 6.25 -4.39 -0.40
C SER A 32 6.09 -3.45 -1.59
N LEU A 33 7.00 -2.48 -1.65
CA LEU A 33 7.17 -1.61 -2.80
C LEU A 33 8.65 -1.61 -3.19
N VAL A 34 8.93 -2.11 -4.40
CA VAL A 34 10.31 -2.30 -4.89
C VAL A 34 10.50 -1.52 -6.18
N HIS A 35 11.56 -0.73 -6.26
CA HIS A 35 11.95 -0.06 -7.50
C HIS A 35 12.45 -1.10 -8.52
N SER A 36 12.25 -0.85 -9.81
CA SER A 36 12.72 -1.70 -10.92
C SER A 36 14.22 -2.05 -10.93
N ASN A 37 15.05 -1.36 -10.14
CA ASN A 37 16.48 -1.65 -9.97
C ASN A 37 16.75 -2.53 -8.73
N SER A 38 15.72 -3.23 -8.25
CA SER A 38 15.74 -4.09 -7.06
C SER A 38 16.01 -3.35 -5.74
N LYS A 39 15.86 -2.03 -5.70
CA LYS A 39 15.93 -1.27 -4.45
C LYS A 39 14.56 -1.30 -3.75
N THR A 40 14.53 -1.92 -2.58
CA THR A 40 13.36 -1.90 -1.68
C THR A 40 13.08 -0.48 -1.17
N VAL A 41 11.83 -0.04 -1.28
CA VAL A 41 11.33 1.23 -0.75
C VAL A 41 10.53 1.01 0.52
N PHE A 42 9.61 0.05 0.49
CA PHE A 42 8.85 -0.44 1.63
C PHE A 42 8.92 -1.97 1.67
N ASP A 43 8.95 -2.50 2.88
CA ASP A 43 8.90 -3.92 3.18
C ASP A 43 8.16 -4.08 4.51
N VAL A 44 6.88 -4.43 4.44
CA VAL A 44 6.01 -4.60 5.60
C VAL A 44 5.75 -6.09 5.76
N GLU A 45 6.41 -6.67 6.74
CA GLU A 45 6.33 -8.10 7.04
C GLU A 45 5.02 -8.46 7.75
N VAL A 46 4.59 -9.72 7.59
CA VAL A 46 3.50 -10.33 8.36
C VAL A 46 3.74 -10.14 9.87
N GLY A 47 2.69 -9.87 10.62
CA GLY A 47 2.75 -9.57 12.06
C GLY A 47 2.98 -8.10 12.38
N THR A 48 3.30 -7.25 11.39
CA THR A 48 3.51 -5.81 11.58
C THR A 48 2.19 -5.03 11.61
N LEU A 49 1.21 -5.45 10.81
CA LEU A 49 -0.10 -4.82 10.73
C LEU A 49 -1.00 -5.42 11.81
N GLU A 50 -1.95 -4.64 12.31
CA GLU A 50 -3.03 -5.12 13.16
C GLU A 50 -4.26 -5.39 12.27
N SER A 51 -5.10 -6.33 12.68
CA SER A 51 -6.36 -6.63 12.01
C SER A 51 -7.34 -5.46 12.09
N ASP A 52 -8.28 -5.39 11.14
CA ASP A 52 -9.36 -4.40 11.06
C ASP A 52 -8.89 -2.93 11.20
N THR A 53 -7.70 -2.62 10.67
CA THR A 53 -7.02 -1.34 10.90
C THR A 53 -6.69 -0.65 9.57
N ILE A 54 -6.80 0.69 9.56
CA ILE A 54 -6.46 1.51 8.39
C ILE A 54 -5.04 2.06 8.55
N TYR A 55 -4.18 1.70 7.61
CA TYR A 55 -2.83 2.22 7.44
C TYR A 55 -2.74 3.16 6.25
N ARG A 56 -1.93 4.22 6.39
CA ARG A 56 -1.64 5.18 5.33
C ARG A 56 -0.13 5.35 5.19
N TYR A 57 0.37 5.15 3.99
CA TYR A 57 1.78 5.32 3.65
C TYR A 57 1.91 6.36 2.55
N GLU A 58 2.91 7.23 2.67
CA GLU A 58 3.19 8.27 1.70
C GLU A 58 4.69 8.32 1.42
N LYS A 59 5.06 8.46 0.14
CA LYS A 59 6.46 8.59 -0.27
C LYS A 59 6.58 9.36 -1.57
N CYS A 60 7.53 10.30 -1.63
CA CYS A 60 7.96 10.85 -2.90
C CYS A 60 8.85 9.84 -3.63
N LEU A 61 8.39 9.39 -4.79
CA LEU A 61 9.12 8.46 -5.65
C LEU A 61 9.63 9.18 -6.89
N PRO A 62 10.85 8.89 -7.38
CA PRO A 62 11.36 9.42 -8.64
C PRO A 62 10.36 9.26 -9.79
N LYS A 63 10.16 10.33 -10.56
CA LYS A 63 9.42 10.29 -11.82
C LYS A 63 10.21 9.46 -12.84
N ASN A 64 9.50 8.87 -13.82
CA ASN A 64 10.07 8.02 -14.87
C ASN A 64 10.74 6.72 -14.37
N SER A 65 10.38 6.26 -13.18
CA SER A 65 10.77 4.96 -12.64
C SER A 65 9.58 4.04 -12.54
N CYS A 66 9.82 2.74 -12.74
CA CYS A 66 8.81 1.71 -12.49
C CYS A 66 9.00 1.14 -11.08
N PHE A 67 7.87 0.91 -10.41
CA PHE A 67 7.81 0.27 -9.11
C PHE A 67 6.89 -0.94 -9.18
N LEU A 68 7.26 -2.00 -8.49
CA LEU A 68 6.41 -3.16 -8.26
C LEU A 68 5.84 -3.04 -6.86
N PHE A 69 4.51 -2.89 -6.79
CA PHE A 69 3.77 -3.07 -5.56
C PHE A 69 3.32 -4.51 -5.48
N THR A 70 3.61 -5.17 -4.37
CA THR A 70 3.19 -6.54 -4.09
C THR A 70 2.45 -6.52 -2.76
N ILE A 71 1.22 -7.01 -2.75
CA ILE A 71 0.48 -7.34 -1.54
C ILE A 71 0.29 -8.86 -1.52
N LEU A 72 0.50 -9.46 -0.37
CA LEU A 72 0.37 -10.90 -0.15
C LEU A 72 -0.58 -11.12 1.00
N ASP A 73 -1.59 -11.95 0.75
CA ASP A 73 -2.35 -12.65 1.76
C ASP A 73 -1.89 -14.11 1.72
N SER A 74 -1.41 -14.61 2.86
CA SER A 74 -0.84 -15.96 2.96
C SER A 74 -1.90 -17.06 3.06
N TYR A 75 -3.14 -16.72 3.42
CA TYR A 75 -4.23 -17.68 3.57
C TYR A 75 -4.98 -17.92 2.26
N GLY A 76 -4.94 -16.96 1.34
CA GLY A 76 -5.50 -17.05 -0.01
C GLY A 76 -6.99 -16.79 -0.06
N ASP A 77 -7.56 -16.14 0.96
CA ASP A 77 -8.93 -15.63 1.01
C ASP A 77 -9.03 -14.14 0.64
N GLY A 78 -7.89 -13.53 0.31
CA GLY A 78 -7.78 -12.12 0.02
C GLY A 78 -7.89 -11.30 1.29
N ILE A 79 -8.21 -10.01 1.16
CA ILE A 79 -8.35 -9.14 2.34
C ILE A 79 -9.80 -8.67 2.54
N CYS A 80 -10.82 -9.24 1.88
CA CYS A 80 -12.10 -8.51 1.71
C CYS A 80 -13.43 -9.23 1.94
N CYS A 81 -13.50 -10.55 1.95
CA CYS A 81 -14.47 -11.10 0.99
C CYS A 81 -15.76 -11.71 1.57
N ASP A 82 -15.85 -11.91 2.89
CA ASP A 82 -17.11 -12.36 3.52
C ASP A 82 -17.52 -11.50 4.73
N ASN A 83 -16.70 -11.50 5.80
CA ASN A 83 -17.03 -10.84 7.06
C ASN A 83 -16.08 -9.68 7.41
N SER A 84 -14.95 -9.56 6.71
CA SER A 84 -13.97 -8.50 6.85
C SER A 84 -14.06 -7.51 5.69
N LYS A 85 -13.56 -6.28 5.86
CA LYS A 85 -13.64 -5.22 4.84
C LYS A 85 -12.28 -4.62 4.54
N GLY A 86 -11.26 -5.46 4.44
CA GLY A 86 -9.97 -4.99 3.98
C GLY A 86 -10.01 -4.62 2.50
N SER A 87 -9.12 -3.71 2.14
CA SER A 87 -9.00 -3.15 0.80
C SER A 87 -7.71 -2.34 0.70
N TYR A 88 -7.18 -2.16 -0.49
CA TYR A 88 -6.10 -1.23 -0.75
C TYR A 88 -6.47 -0.26 -1.87
N SER A 89 -5.92 0.95 -1.80
CA SER A 89 -5.98 1.95 -2.84
C SER A 89 -4.63 2.65 -2.93
N ILE A 90 -4.11 2.78 -4.15
CA ILE A 90 -2.86 3.45 -4.46
C ILE A 90 -3.15 4.63 -5.37
N THR A 91 -2.67 5.80 -4.98
CA THR A 91 -2.59 6.98 -5.84
C THR A 91 -1.14 7.33 -6.13
N TYR A 92 -0.90 7.83 -7.33
CA TYR A 92 0.36 8.39 -7.77
C TYR A 92 0.13 9.77 -8.38
N ASP A 93 0.75 10.79 -7.81
CA ASP A 93 0.57 12.20 -8.19
C ASP A 93 -0.91 12.62 -8.21
N GLY A 94 -1.67 12.11 -7.22
CA GLY A 94 -3.11 12.38 -7.08
C GLY A 94 -4.03 11.60 -8.02
N SER A 95 -3.48 10.80 -8.94
CA SER A 95 -4.27 9.92 -9.83
C SER A 95 -4.30 8.50 -9.29
N GLU A 96 -5.44 7.81 -9.39
CA GLU A 96 -5.54 6.40 -9.01
C GLU A 96 -4.63 5.54 -9.91
N ALA A 97 -3.77 4.75 -9.29
CA ALA A 97 -2.86 3.84 -9.98
C ALA A 97 -3.33 2.38 -9.87
N ALA A 98 -3.87 1.99 -8.71
CA ALA A 98 -4.44 0.66 -8.48
C ALA A 98 -5.37 0.67 -7.25
N SER A 99 -6.32 -0.24 -7.23
CA SER A 99 -7.18 -0.51 -6.06
C SER A 99 -7.66 -1.97 -6.10
N GLY A 100 -7.98 -2.53 -4.93
CA GLY A 100 -8.40 -3.93 -4.84
C GLY A 100 -8.58 -4.46 -3.43
N GLY A 101 -8.79 -5.77 -3.32
CA GLY A 101 -8.96 -6.47 -2.04
C GLY A 101 -9.43 -7.92 -2.18
N ASP A 102 -10.04 -8.25 -3.31
CA ASP A 102 -10.46 -9.61 -3.71
C ASP A 102 -9.43 -10.18 -4.69
N PHE A 103 -8.64 -11.17 -4.30
CA PHE A 103 -7.60 -11.77 -5.14
C PHE A 103 -7.26 -13.21 -4.76
#